data_AF-A0A2S6T9C7-F1
#
_entry.id   AF-A0A2S6T9C7-F1
#
_cell.length_a   1.000
_cell.length_b   1.000
_cell.length_c   1.000
_cell.angle_alpha   90.00
_cell.angle_beta   90.00
_cell.angle_gamma   90.00
#
_symmetry.space_group_name_H-M   'P 1'
#
loop_
_entity.id
_entity.type
_entity.pdbx_description
1 polymer ?
#
loop_
_entity_poly.entity_id
_entity_poly.type
_entity_poly.pdbx_seq_one_letter_code
_entity_poly.pdbx_strand_id
1 'polypeptide(L)'
;MITTNKGLIAIVLGLGFVIAMGFGALVTGFIMKAKDPTPSIPKSNFSDKLVSEQFIVNPEEKININIPKGFRIKTATSNATHISLYIQNDKGREGILIVEPRTGKILGQYMIGSKQ
;
A
#
# COMPACT_ATOMS: atom_id res chain seq x y z
N MET A 1 -9.66 63.56 3.63
CA MET A 1 -10.04 62.96 4.93
C MET A 1 -10.64 61.60 4.63
N ILE A 2 -9.97 60.49 4.95
CA ILE A 2 -10.53 59.15 4.71
C ILE A 2 -11.51 58.89 5.86
N THR A 3 -12.81 58.97 5.57
CA THR A 3 -13.86 58.60 6.52
C THR A 3 -13.90 57.08 6.61
N THR A 4 -13.23 56.55 7.62
CA THR A 4 -13.17 55.13 7.86
C THR A 4 -14.53 54.61 8.33
N ASN A 5 -15.17 53.78 7.50
CA ASN A 5 -16.43 53.12 7.87
C ASN A 5 -16.13 52.01 8.90
N LYS A 6 -16.32 52.33 10.17
CA LYS A 6 -16.06 51.43 11.30
C LYS A 6 -16.87 50.13 11.22
N GLY A 7 -18.06 50.16 10.61
CA GLY A 7 -18.90 48.97 10.41
C GLY A 7 -18.31 48.01 9.38
N LEU A 8 -17.81 48.53 8.25
CA LEU A 8 -17.15 47.70 7.25
C LEU A 8 -15.88 47.04 7.80
N ILE A 9 -15.08 47.78 8.59
CA ILE A 9 -13.89 47.23 9.23
C ILE A 9 -14.25 46.12 10.22
N ALA A 10 -15.28 46.31 11.03
CA ALA A 10 -15.73 45.30 11.98
C ALA A 10 -16.18 44.00 11.27
N ILE A 11 -16.86 44.12 10.14
CA ILE A 11 -17.29 42.97 9.33
C ILE A 11 -16.07 42.25 8.73
N VAL A 12 -15.11 42.98 8.18
CA VAL A 12 -13.89 42.39 7.59
C VAL A 12 -13.05 41.68 8.65
N LEU A 13 -12.87 42.30 9.83
CA LEU A 13 -12.16 41.69 10.94
C LEU A 13 -12.88 40.45 11.49
N GLY A 14 -14.22 40.52 11.64
CA GLY A 14 -15.03 39.39 12.08
C GLY A 14 -14.97 38.22 11.10
N LEU A 15 -15.09 38.50 9.79
CA LEU A 15 -15.01 37.47 8.75
C LEU A 15 -13.61 36.84 8.68
N GLY A 16 -12.56 37.66 8.76
CA GLY A 16 -11.18 37.18 8.80
C GLY A 16 -10.92 36.26 10.00
N PHE A 17 -11.47 36.59 11.17
CA PHE A 17 -11.35 35.76 12.36
C PHE A 17 -12.05 34.41 12.22
N VAL A 18 -13.26 34.38 11.65
CA VAL A 18 -14.00 33.13 11.39
C VAL A 18 -13.23 32.23 10.42
N ILE A 19 -12.68 32.80 9.35
CA ILE A 19 -11.89 32.04 8.36
C ILE A 19 -10.61 31.49 9.01
N ALA A 20 -9.88 32.30 9.77
CA ALA A 20 -8.65 31.89 10.44
C ALA A 20 -8.89 30.78 11.48
N MET A 21 -9.95 30.89 12.28
CA MET A 21 -10.31 29.85 13.24
C MET A 21 -10.76 28.55 12.56
N GLY A 22 -11.58 28.65 11.50
CA GLY A 22 -12.03 27.48 10.75
C GLY A 22 -10.86 26.73 10.10
N PHE A 23 -9.93 27.47 9.48
CA PHE A 23 -8.75 26.86 8.86
C PHE A 23 -7.78 26.30 9.90
N GLY A 24 -7.58 26.99 11.02
CA GLY A 24 -6.77 26.51 12.13
C GLY A 24 -7.28 25.18 12.70
N ALA A 25 -8.59 25.05 12.92
CA ALA A 25 -9.21 23.82 13.40
C ALA A 25 -9.01 22.65 12.43
N LEU A 26 -9.11 22.90 11.12
CA LEU A 26 -8.85 21.89 10.09
C LEU A 26 -7.40 21.41 10.14
N VAL A 27 -6.43 22.33 10.16
CA VAL A 27 -5.00 21.99 10.19
C VAL A 27 -4.65 21.20 11.46
N THR A 28 -5.14 21.61 12.63
CA THR A 28 -4.94 20.88 13.89
C THR A 28 -5.58 19.49 13.83
N GLY A 29 -6.79 19.37 13.29
CA GLY A 29 -7.48 18.08 13.10
C GLY A 29 -6.69 17.13 12.19
N PHE A 30 -6.13 17.63 11.09
CA PHE A 30 -5.28 16.83 10.18
C PHE A 30 -3.97 16.40 10.85
N ILE A 31 -3.28 17.30 11.56
CA ILE A 31 -2.02 16.98 12.26
C ILE A 31 -2.28 15.95 13.37
N MET A 32 -3.36 16.09 14.13
CA MET A 32 -3.73 15.15 15.19
C MET A 32 -4.06 13.77 14.61
N LYS A 33 -4.83 13.71 13.52
CA LYS A 33 -5.14 12.47 12.80
C LYS A 33 -3.91 11.80 12.16
N ALA A 34 -2.87 12.57 11.83
CA ALA A 34 -1.61 12.05 11.33
C ALA A 34 -0.67 11.58 12.46
N LYS A 35 -0.73 12.22 13.64
CA LYS A 35 0.09 11.87 14.81
C LYS A 35 -0.43 10.68 15.61
N ASP A 36 -1.73 10.41 15.57
CA ASP A 36 -2.34 9.16 16.04
C ASP A 36 -2.65 8.24 14.86
N PRO A 37 -1.66 7.52 14.28
CA PRO A 37 -1.95 6.39 13.42
C PRO A 37 -2.30 5.23 14.34
N THR A 38 -3.35 5.35 15.16
CA THR A 38 -3.96 4.16 15.75
C THR A 38 -4.85 3.60 14.66
N PRO A 39 -4.47 2.52 13.97
CA PRO A 39 -5.46 1.78 13.21
C PRO A 39 -6.43 1.29 14.29
N SER A 40 -7.69 1.71 14.23
CA SER A 40 -8.75 1.04 14.96
C SER A 40 -8.92 -0.33 14.30
N ILE A 41 -7.98 -1.23 14.60
CA ILE A 41 -8.15 -2.66 14.39
C ILE A 41 -9.42 -2.98 15.19
N PRO A 42 -10.50 -3.43 14.54
CA PRO A 42 -11.69 -3.82 15.25
C PRO A 42 -11.26 -4.80 16.32
N LYS A 43 -11.63 -4.54 17.58
CA LYS A 43 -11.44 -5.50 18.67
C LYS A 43 -12.38 -6.67 18.39
N SER A 44 -12.01 -7.51 17.43
CA SER A 44 -12.61 -8.80 17.22
C SER A 44 -12.41 -9.56 18.52
N ASN A 45 -13.50 -10.08 19.06
CA ASN A 45 -13.47 -11.08 20.11
C ASN A 45 -12.84 -12.36 19.54
N PHE A 46 -11.55 -12.33 19.22
CA PHE A 46 -10.78 -13.53 19.03
C PHE A 46 -10.64 -14.13 20.42
N SER A 47 -11.38 -15.20 20.64
CA SER A 47 -11.08 -16.14 21.70
C SER A 47 -9.59 -16.45 21.63
N ASP A 48 -8.86 -16.33 22.75
CA ASP A 48 -7.46 -16.75 22.93
C ASP A 48 -7.23 -18.27 22.72
N LYS A 49 -8.09 -18.93 21.95
CA LYS A 49 -7.63 -20.08 21.18
C LYS A 49 -6.70 -19.55 20.11
N LEU A 50 -5.41 -19.54 20.45
CA LEU A 50 -4.35 -19.77 19.49
C LEU A 50 -4.77 -21.00 18.67
N VAL A 51 -5.46 -20.78 17.55
CA VAL A 51 -5.48 -21.75 16.48
C VAL A 51 -4.08 -21.67 15.91
N SER A 52 -3.18 -22.39 16.57
CA SER A 52 -1.94 -22.82 15.97
C SER A 52 -2.37 -23.79 14.87
N GLU A 53 -2.83 -23.25 13.73
CA GLU A 53 -2.67 -23.97 12.48
C GLU A 53 -1.16 -24.07 12.32
N GLN A 54 -0.60 -25.12 12.93
CA GLN A 54 0.68 -25.64 12.52
C GLN A 54 0.47 -25.96 11.05
N PHE A 55 0.90 -25.05 10.17
CA PHE A 55 1.13 -25.42 8.80
C PHE A 55 2.08 -26.60 8.88
N ILE A 56 1.56 -27.80 8.64
CA ILE A 56 2.37 -28.97 8.37
C ILE A 56 2.97 -28.66 7.00
N VAL A 57 4.01 -27.83 7.00
CA VAL A 57 4.82 -27.59 5.82
C VAL A 57 5.62 -28.87 5.69
N ASN A 58 5.17 -29.77 4.82
CA ASN A 58 6.02 -30.86 4.41
C ASN A 58 7.17 -30.22 3.61
N PRO A 59 8.42 -30.21 4.09
CA PRO A 59 9.53 -29.61 3.36
C PRO A 59 9.80 -30.31 2.02
N GLU A 60 9.17 -31.46 1.76
CA GLU A 60 9.24 -32.19 0.51
C GLU A 60 8.18 -31.79 -0.52
N GLU A 61 7.24 -30.91 -0.19
CA GLU A 61 6.20 -30.48 -1.12
C GLU A 61 6.80 -29.62 -2.24
N LYS A 62 7.08 -30.26 -3.38
CA LYS A 62 7.63 -29.63 -4.57
C LYS A 62 6.51 -29.12 -5.45
N ILE A 63 6.49 -27.81 -5.68
CA ILE A 63 5.63 -27.18 -6.68
C ILE A 63 6.38 -27.05 -8.01
N ASN A 64 5.69 -27.38 -9.11
CA ASN A 64 6.22 -27.18 -10.46
C ASN A 64 5.72 -25.84 -11.02
N ILE A 65 6.64 -24.95 -11.36
CA ILE A 65 6.32 -23.65 -11.94
C ILE A 65 6.77 -23.64 -13.40
N ASN A 66 5.82 -23.49 -14.32
CA ASN A 66 6.09 -23.46 -15.75
C ASN A 66 6.65 -22.11 -16.19
N ILE A 67 7.97 -22.00 -16.28
CA ILE A 67 8.62 -20.76 -16.74
C ILE A 67 8.42 -20.58 -18.26
N PRO A 68 8.07 -19.37 -18.74
CA PRO A 68 7.92 -19.09 -20.16
C PRO A 68 9.18 -19.44 -20.96
N LYS A 69 8.98 -20.01 -22.16
CA LYS A 69 10.10 -20.43 -23.02
C LYS A 69 11.06 -19.27 -23.31
N GLY A 70 12.35 -19.56 -23.18
CA GLY A 70 13.43 -18.60 -23.43
C GLY A 70 13.68 -17.60 -22.31
N PHE A 71 12.97 -17.71 -21.18
CA PHE A 71 13.25 -16.93 -19.98
C PHE A 71 13.93 -17.80 -18.91
N ARG A 72 14.82 -17.17 -18.14
CA ARG A 72 15.51 -17.74 -16.98
C ARG A 72 15.13 -16.97 -15.74
N ILE A 73 15.07 -17.65 -14.61
CA ILE A 73 14.85 -17.00 -13.30
C ILE A 73 16.16 -16.35 -12.87
N LYS A 74 16.12 -15.05 -12.59
CA LYS A 74 17.22 -14.31 -11.94
C LYS A 74 17.09 -14.34 -10.42
N THR A 75 15.88 -14.15 -9.93
CA THR A 75 15.60 -14.04 -8.50
C THR A 75 14.20 -14.55 -8.20
N ALA A 76 14.02 -15.12 -7.02
CA ALA A 76 12.73 -15.55 -6.50
C ALA A 76 12.53 -14.96 -5.10
N THR A 77 11.36 -14.37 -4.88
CA THR A 77 10.94 -13.86 -3.57
C THR A 77 9.55 -14.39 -3.30
N SER A 78 9.29 -14.87 -2.08
CA SER A 78 7.96 -15.32 -1.68
C SER A 78 7.41 -14.47 -0.53
N ASN A 79 6.09 -14.37 -0.46
CA ASN A 79 5.37 -13.95 0.74
C ASN A 79 4.22 -14.94 1.01
N ALA A 80 3.39 -14.65 2.02
CA ALA A 80 2.28 -15.51 2.41
C ALA A 80 1.23 -15.77 1.31
N THR A 81 1.18 -14.94 0.26
CA THR A 81 0.11 -14.95 -0.75
C THR A 81 0.59 -15.30 -2.16
N HIS A 82 1.84 -14.99 -2.50
CA HIS A 82 2.38 -15.22 -3.84
C HIS A 82 3.89 -15.38 -3.83
N ILE A 83 4.37 -16.05 -4.89
CA ILE A 83 5.79 -16.12 -5.26
C ILE A 83 6.00 -15.16 -6.43
N SER A 84 6.92 -14.23 -6.27
CA SER A 84 7.38 -13.31 -7.30
C SER A 84 8.68 -13.84 -7.90
N LEU A 85 8.65 -14.19 -9.19
CA LEU A 85 9.82 -14.62 -9.93
C LEU A 85 10.25 -13.53 -10.89
N TYR A 86 11.47 -13.03 -10.72
CA TYR A 86 12.08 -12.12 -11.67
C TYR A 86 12.75 -12.93 -12.78
N ILE A 87 12.32 -12.70 -14.02
CA ILE A 87 12.74 -13.44 -15.20
C ILE A 87 13.45 -12.55 -16.22
N GLN A 88 14.46 -13.09 -16.89
CA GLN A 88 15.15 -12.43 -17.99
C GLN A 88 15.35 -13.41 -19.15
N ASN A 89 15.26 -12.92 -20.40
CA ASN A 89 15.63 -13.69 -21.58
C ASN A 89 17.02 -13.29 -22.14
N ASP A 90 17.54 -14.11 -23.05
CA ASP A 90 18.84 -13.87 -23.70
C ASP A 90 18.88 -12.61 -24.58
N LYS A 91 17.72 -11.96 -24.82
CA LYS A 91 17.59 -10.68 -25.54
C LYS A 91 17.53 -9.47 -24.59
N GLY A 92 17.79 -9.67 -23.29
CA GLY A 92 17.75 -8.61 -22.28
C GLY A 92 16.36 -8.14 -21.87
N ARG A 93 15.28 -8.82 -22.31
CA ARG A 93 13.91 -8.53 -21.86
C ARG A 93 13.70 -9.10 -20.48
N GLU A 94 13.15 -8.28 -19.60
CA GLU A 94 12.97 -8.59 -18.19
C GLU A 94 11.49 -8.54 -17.81
N GLY A 95 11.11 -9.34 -16.83
CA GLY A 95 9.74 -9.41 -16.36
C GLY A 95 9.60 -9.99 -14.97
N ILE A 96 8.38 -9.89 -14.46
CA ILE A 96 7.98 -10.44 -13.17
C ILE A 96 6.83 -11.41 -13.41
N LEU A 97 6.97 -12.63 -12.91
CA LEU A 97 5.87 -13.60 -12.80
C LEU A 97 5.35 -13.60 -11.37
N ILE A 98 4.03 -13.52 -11.24
CA ILE A 98 3.33 -13.73 -9.98
C ILE A 98 2.73 -15.13 -10.00
N VAL A 99 3.08 -15.94 -9.01
CA VAL A 99 2.75 -17.36 -8.96
C VAL A 99 2.02 -17.68 -7.65
N GLU A 100 0.97 -18.49 -7.76
CA GLU A 100 0.26 -19.03 -6.62
C GLU A 100 1.12 -20.10 -5.91
N PRO A 101 1.37 -19.97 -4.60
CA PRO A 101 2.37 -20.78 -3.90
C PRO A 101 1.96 -22.24 -3.71
N ARG A 102 0.66 -22.56 -3.75
CA ARG A 102 0.17 -23.94 -3.56
C ARG A 102 0.16 -24.76 -4.85
N THR A 103 -0.15 -24.11 -5.97
CA THR A 103 -0.40 -24.80 -7.25
C THR A 103 0.72 -24.60 -8.26
N GLY A 104 1.59 -23.59 -8.06
CA GLY A 104 2.57 -23.16 -9.07
C GLY A 104 1.92 -22.45 -10.27
N LYS A 105 0.62 -22.14 -10.21
CA LYS A 105 -0.11 -21.46 -11.29
C LYS A 105 0.36 -20.02 -11.41
N ILE A 106 0.64 -19.58 -12.63
CA ILE A 106 0.93 -18.18 -12.93
C ILE A 106 -0.37 -17.37 -12.83
N LEU A 107 -0.41 -16.42 -11.92
CA LEU A 107 -1.50 -15.47 -11.71
C LEU A 107 -1.34 -14.24 -12.61
N GLY A 108 -0.11 -13.86 -12.94
CA GLY A 108 0.17 -12.72 -13.79
C GLY A 108 1.61 -12.68 -14.30
N GLN A 109 1.80 -12.01 -15.44
CA GLN A 109 3.10 -11.76 -16.04
C GLN A 109 3.20 -10.29 -16.45
N TYR A 110 4.21 -9.61 -15.95
CA TYR A 110 4.46 -8.19 -16.23
C TYR A 110 5.83 -8.04 -16.88
N MET A 111 5.87 -7.39 -18.04
CA MET A 111 7.14 -7.10 -18.72
C MET A 111 7.64 -5.73 -18.29
N ILE A 112 8.92 -5.67 -17.93
CA ILE A 112 9.59 -4.42 -17.58
C ILE A 112 10.03 -3.78 -18.89
N GLY A 113 9.34 -2.69 -19.27
CA GLY A 113 9.73 -1.90 -20.41
C GLY A 113 11.04 -1.16 -20.12
N SER A 114 12.05 -1.36 -20.96
CA SER A 114 13.16 -0.42 -21.04
C SER A 114 12.64 0.85 -21.68
N LYS A 115 12.75 2.00 -21.01
CA LYS A 115 12.75 3.27 -21.75
C LYS A 115 13.92 3.21 -22.72
N GLN A 116 13.63 3.37 -24.01
CA GLN A 116 14.64 3.68 -25.02
C GLN A 116 15.07 5.13 -24.84
#